data_AF-H6C1H3-F1
#
_entry.id   AF-H6C1H3-F1
#
_cell.length_a   1.000
_cell.length_b   1.000
_cell.length_c   1.000
_cell.angle_alpha   90.00
_cell.angle_beta   90.00
_cell.angle_gamma   90.00
#
_symmetry.space_group_name_H-M   'P 1'
#
loop_
_entity.id
_entity.type
_entity.pdbx_description
1 polymer ?
#
loop_
_entity_poly.entity_id
_entity_poly.type
_entity_poly.pdbx_seq_one_letter_code
_entity_poly.pdbx_strand_id
1 'polypeptide(L)'
;MAEKETSVATSTPSTSWKGWLWDTVDVSKEERRFLLKIDTSNITNAFVSGMKEELNLYQNQYNYIVVAWTVGYVIGQWPSNFILTRVPAHIWIPFLEIGWTIFTFALAGAKSYQALLGLRFVVGLFEAGYWPALYYILGSWYTKRELGKRNGILQSAVSIGPIFSGFLQAGIYNGLNGHAGLAGWRWLFIINGIISLPIALLAYFCLPDTPGTAKPNWLFTERDIELAKERMARVGRAPEGKPYTAKVILGYFLSWKTVLFTIIFMVQPFGSQPATSFVFWLKAHNKKGHPPVYTVAQINEYPTLYNAFTTVYSLLCVWISDGPLRGRRWPIIIFSNLMAIVVFTLLAVTPVFGPFSHRAPLYIVSGFGVSCVPLTMA
;
A
#
# COMPACT_ATOMS: atom_id res chain seq x y z
N MET A 1 -40.57 -29.80 -23.25
CA MET A 1 -41.22 -29.68 -21.93
C MET A 1 -40.32 -30.39 -20.93
N ALA A 2 -40.11 -29.76 -19.76
CA ALA A 2 -39.21 -30.13 -18.65
C ALA A 2 -37.76 -29.59 -18.72
N GLU A 3 -37.66 -28.34 -18.31
CA GLU A 3 -36.48 -27.62 -17.80
C GLU A 3 -36.00 -28.32 -16.51
N LYS A 4 -34.71 -28.64 -16.41
CA LYS A 4 -34.12 -29.29 -15.24
C LYS A 4 -33.44 -28.23 -14.38
N GLU A 5 -34.19 -27.65 -13.44
CA GLU A 5 -33.66 -26.79 -12.39
C GLU A 5 -32.61 -27.57 -11.57
N THR A 6 -31.35 -27.20 -11.71
CA THR A 6 -30.31 -27.61 -10.75
C THR A 6 -30.45 -26.75 -9.50
N SER A 7 -31.12 -27.30 -8.49
CA SER A 7 -31.22 -26.73 -7.16
C SER A 7 -29.83 -26.45 -6.59
N VAL A 8 -29.55 -25.18 -6.31
CA VAL A 8 -28.40 -24.76 -5.50
C VAL A 8 -28.60 -25.35 -4.11
N ALA A 9 -27.78 -26.32 -3.72
CA ALA A 9 -27.78 -26.87 -2.39
C ALA A 9 -27.42 -25.76 -1.38
N THR A 10 -28.42 -25.28 -0.66
CA THR A 10 -28.25 -24.49 0.57
C THR A 10 -27.69 -25.43 1.64
N SER A 11 -26.35 -25.54 1.74
CA SER A 11 -25.71 -26.17 2.87
C SER A 11 -25.94 -25.30 4.11
N THR A 12 -26.70 -25.80 5.08
CA THR A 12 -26.77 -25.24 6.42
C THR A 12 -25.36 -25.28 7.05
N PRO A 13 -24.86 -24.18 7.63
CA PRO A 13 -23.52 -24.19 8.22
C PRO A 13 -23.51 -25.08 9.46
N SER A 14 -22.68 -26.12 9.46
CA SER A 14 -22.48 -26.95 10.65
C SER A 14 -21.72 -26.15 11.71
N THR A 15 -22.39 -25.81 12.80
CA THR A 15 -21.80 -25.07 13.91
C THR A 15 -20.93 -25.97 14.77
N SER A 16 -19.67 -26.16 14.38
CA SER A 16 -18.62 -26.70 15.26
C SER A 16 -18.17 -25.61 16.24
N TRP A 17 -17.92 -25.96 17.51
CA TRP A 17 -17.44 -25.00 18.52
C TRP A 17 -16.09 -24.37 18.14
N LYS A 18 -15.32 -25.02 17.26
CA LYS A 18 -14.07 -24.49 16.69
C LYS A 18 -14.32 -23.37 15.68
N GLY A 19 -15.44 -23.38 14.96
CA GLY A 19 -15.87 -22.31 14.07
C GLY A 19 -16.24 -21.02 14.79
N TRP A 20 -16.69 -21.12 16.06
CA TRP A 20 -16.97 -19.94 16.89
C TRP A 20 -15.71 -19.16 17.31
N LEU A 21 -14.58 -19.87 17.46
CA LEU A 21 -13.30 -19.26 17.80
C LEU A 21 -12.56 -18.76 16.55
N TRP A 22 -12.66 -19.51 15.44
CA TRP A 22 -12.04 -19.18 14.16
C TRP A 22 -12.84 -19.77 12.99
N ASP A 23 -13.54 -18.89 12.25
CA ASP A 23 -14.38 -19.18 11.08
C ASP A 23 -13.60 -19.76 9.86
N THR A 24 -12.27 -19.92 9.99
CA THR A 24 -11.37 -20.35 8.90
C THR A 24 -11.12 -21.86 8.87
N VAL A 25 -11.69 -22.62 9.80
CA VAL A 25 -11.45 -24.07 9.92
C VAL A 25 -12.48 -24.90 9.13
N ASP A 26 -13.69 -24.37 8.93
CA ASP A 26 -14.82 -25.09 8.33
C ASP A 26 -15.14 -24.65 6.88
N VAL A 27 -14.27 -23.86 6.26
CA VAL A 27 -14.45 -23.27 4.93
C VAL A 27 -13.56 -23.97 3.89
N SER A 28 -14.07 -24.18 2.67
CA SER A 28 -13.38 -24.91 1.60
C SER A 28 -12.06 -24.23 1.18
N LYS A 29 -11.07 -25.04 0.71
CA LYS A 29 -9.69 -24.60 0.40
C LYS A 29 -9.57 -23.42 -0.59
N GLU A 30 -10.64 -23.08 -1.32
CA GLU A 30 -10.65 -22.01 -2.32
C GLU A 30 -10.82 -20.60 -1.70
N GLU A 31 -11.42 -20.49 -0.52
CA GLU A 31 -11.73 -19.20 0.12
C GLU A 31 -10.61 -18.66 1.02
N ARG A 32 -9.52 -19.42 1.20
CA ARG A 32 -8.38 -19.08 2.07
C ARG A 32 -7.35 -18.12 1.43
N ARG A 33 -7.64 -17.57 0.25
CA ARG A 33 -6.71 -16.73 -0.53
C ARG A 33 -7.03 -15.26 -0.30
N PHE A 34 -6.50 -14.67 0.77
CA PHE A 34 -6.62 -13.23 1.00
C PHE A 34 -5.26 -12.58 1.27
N LEU A 35 -4.96 -11.58 0.41
CA LEU A 35 -4.28 -10.30 0.66
C LEU A 35 -2.77 -10.24 0.58
N LEU A 36 -2.31 -9.18 -0.11
CA LEU A 36 -1.28 -8.22 0.33
C LEU A 36 -1.31 -7.01 -0.62
N LYS A 37 -0.60 -5.93 -0.28
CA LYS A 37 -0.87 -4.56 -0.76
C LYS A 37 0.16 -4.00 -1.76
N ILE A 38 -0.30 -2.94 -2.45
CA ILE A 38 0.35 -1.89 -3.26
C ILE A 38 1.32 -2.34 -4.36
N ASP A 39 2.44 -2.99 -4.04
CA ASP A 39 3.25 -3.64 -5.08
C ASP A 39 2.53 -4.86 -5.68
N THR A 40 1.54 -5.31 -4.90
CA THR A 40 0.49 -6.24 -5.28
C THR A 40 -0.45 -5.65 -6.34
N SER A 41 -0.69 -4.33 -6.44
CA SER A 41 -1.66 -3.82 -7.44
C SER A 41 -1.13 -3.95 -8.86
N ASN A 42 0.13 -3.57 -9.12
CA ASN A 42 0.75 -3.74 -10.42
C ASN A 42 0.81 -5.23 -10.84
N ILE A 43 1.16 -6.13 -9.92
CA ILE A 43 1.16 -7.57 -10.21
C ILE A 43 -0.23 -8.20 -10.24
N THR A 44 -1.20 -7.69 -9.47
CA THR A 44 -2.61 -8.11 -9.55
C THR A 44 -3.17 -7.73 -10.91
N ASN A 45 -2.94 -6.48 -11.32
CA ASN A 45 -3.33 -5.95 -12.61
C ASN A 45 -2.66 -6.75 -13.74
N ALA A 46 -1.34 -6.97 -13.67
CA ALA A 46 -0.61 -7.83 -14.60
C ALA A 46 -1.14 -9.28 -14.65
N PHE A 47 -1.42 -9.87 -13.48
CA PHE A 47 -1.97 -11.22 -13.33
C PHE A 47 -3.36 -11.34 -13.94
N VAL A 48 -4.19 -10.32 -13.81
CA VAL A 48 -5.54 -10.27 -14.40
C VAL A 48 -5.49 -9.95 -15.90
N SER A 49 -4.42 -9.31 -16.40
CA SER A 49 -4.25 -8.88 -17.79
C SER A 49 -3.38 -9.80 -18.66
N GLY A 50 -3.15 -11.06 -18.29
CA GLY A 50 -2.50 -12.05 -19.17
C GLY A 50 -1.20 -12.70 -18.66
N MET A 51 -0.64 -12.24 -17.54
CA MET A 51 0.58 -12.82 -16.97
C MET A 51 0.37 -14.28 -16.53
N LYS A 52 -0.86 -14.65 -16.13
CA LYS A 52 -1.19 -16.01 -15.73
C LYS A 52 -1.12 -16.99 -16.91
N GLU A 53 -1.68 -16.57 -18.05
CA GLU A 53 -1.78 -17.37 -19.27
C GLU A 53 -0.42 -17.52 -19.96
N GLU A 54 0.41 -16.48 -19.99
CA GLU A 54 1.73 -16.52 -20.65
C GLU A 54 2.76 -17.35 -19.88
N LEU A 55 2.77 -17.26 -18.54
CA LEU A 55 3.75 -17.93 -17.69
C LEU A 55 3.25 -19.25 -17.09
N ASN A 56 2.05 -19.70 -17.49
CA ASN A 56 1.40 -20.90 -16.97
C ASN A 56 1.39 -20.94 -15.42
N LEU A 57 1.01 -19.83 -14.80
CA LEU A 57 0.97 -19.72 -13.33
C LEU A 57 -0.27 -20.44 -12.79
N TYR A 58 -0.06 -21.53 -12.06
CA TYR A 58 -1.12 -22.34 -11.47
C TYR A 58 -1.11 -22.25 -9.93
N GLN A 59 -2.28 -22.45 -9.33
CA GLN A 59 -2.43 -22.64 -7.87
C GLN A 59 -1.93 -21.45 -7.02
N ASN A 60 -1.12 -21.73 -5.99
CA ASN A 60 -0.63 -20.76 -5.00
C ASN A 60 0.60 -19.97 -5.48
N GLN A 61 1.05 -20.15 -6.72
CA GLN A 61 2.24 -19.49 -7.25
C GLN A 61 2.13 -17.96 -7.20
N TYR A 62 0.96 -17.40 -7.48
CA TYR A 62 0.73 -15.96 -7.29
C TYR A 62 0.97 -15.52 -5.84
N ASN A 63 0.41 -16.27 -4.88
CA ASN A 63 0.56 -15.96 -3.46
C ASN A 63 2.04 -16.05 -3.03
N TYR A 64 2.77 -17.05 -3.52
CA TYR A 64 4.20 -17.16 -3.22
C TYR A 64 5.03 -16.00 -3.79
N ILE A 65 4.67 -15.47 -4.96
CA ILE A 65 5.33 -14.27 -5.52
C ILE A 65 5.10 -13.06 -4.61
N VAL A 66 3.88 -12.88 -4.13
CA VAL A 66 3.54 -11.79 -3.21
C VAL A 66 4.24 -11.97 -1.86
N VAL A 67 4.28 -13.19 -1.32
CA VAL A 67 5.00 -13.52 -0.09
C VAL A 67 6.51 -13.28 -0.23
N ALA A 68 7.11 -13.61 -1.37
CA ALA A 68 8.54 -13.38 -1.61
C ALA A 68 8.90 -11.89 -1.46
N TRP A 69 8.06 -11.00 -2.00
CA TRP A 69 8.19 -9.55 -1.79
C TRP A 69 8.06 -9.18 -0.31
N THR A 70 7.04 -9.69 0.39
CA THR A 70 6.85 -9.40 1.83
C THR A 70 8.02 -9.87 2.68
N VAL A 71 8.58 -11.05 2.40
CA VAL A 71 9.77 -11.55 3.11
C VAL A 71 10.98 -10.65 2.86
N GLY A 72 11.20 -10.24 1.60
CA GLY A 72 12.24 -9.26 1.26
C GLY A 72 12.05 -7.94 2.01
N TYR A 73 10.80 -7.45 2.07
CA TYR A 73 10.44 -6.22 2.76
C TYR A 73 10.72 -6.29 4.27
N VAL A 74 10.32 -7.37 4.93
CA VAL A 74 10.59 -7.57 6.37
C VAL A 74 12.08 -7.65 6.67
N ILE A 75 12.84 -8.38 5.85
CA ILE A 75 14.29 -8.51 6.04
C ILE A 75 14.99 -7.17 5.78
N GLY A 76 14.59 -6.43 4.73
CA GLY A 76 15.20 -5.17 4.33
C GLY A 76 14.95 -4.00 5.28
N GLN A 77 13.85 -4.04 6.07
CA GLN A 77 13.52 -2.98 7.01
C GLN A 77 14.61 -2.78 8.06
N TRP A 78 15.09 -3.86 8.67
CA TRP A 78 16.11 -3.79 9.72
C TRP A 78 17.41 -3.13 9.25
N PRO A 79 18.12 -3.66 8.23
CA PRO A 79 19.37 -3.08 7.77
C PRO A 79 19.15 -1.66 7.26
N SER A 80 18.08 -1.39 6.50
CA SER A 80 17.83 -0.04 5.99
C SER A 80 17.63 0.98 7.09
N ASN A 81 16.88 0.66 8.15
CA ASN A 81 16.69 1.59 9.27
C ASN A 81 18.02 1.86 10.02
N PHE A 82 18.90 0.86 10.15
CA PHE A 82 20.23 1.09 10.73
C PHE A 82 21.15 1.91 9.83
N ILE A 83 21.06 1.74 8.51
CA ILE A 83 21.88 2.47 7.54
C ILE A 83 21.44 3.94 7.45
N LEU A 84 20.12 4.19 7.45
CA LEU A 84 19.54 5.55 7.40
C LEU A 84 20.04 6.48 8.50
N THR A 85 20.48 5.92 9.63
CA THR A 85 21.01 6.69 10.77
C THR A 85 22.47 7.11 10.59
N ARG A 86 23.17 6.50 9.63
CA ARG A 86 24.60 6.73 9.36
C ARG A 86 24.86 7.33 7.98
N VAL A 87 24.00 7.02 7.02
CA VAL A 87 24.11 7.48 5.63
C VAL A 87 23.16 8.64 5.44
N PRO A 88 23.60 9.74 4.80
CA PRO A 88 22.74 10.88 4.53
C PRO A 88 21.55 10.47 3.64
N ALA A 89 20.39 11.03 3.95
CA ALA A 89 19.14 10.58 3.37
C ALA A 89 19.02 10.92 1.86
N HIS A 90 19.69 11.99 1.39
CA HIS A 90 19.76 12.34 -0.03
C HIS A 90 20.49 11.29 -0.88
N ILE A 91 21.34 10.44 -0.30
CA ILE A 91 22.01 9.35 -1.02
C ILE A 91 21.21 8.06 -0.86
N TRP A 92 20.75 7.78 0.36
CA TRP A 92 20.11 6.52 0.68
C TRP A 92 18.76 6.35 -0.01
N ILE A 93 17.89 7.38 0.00
CA ILE A 93 16.55 7.28 -0.61
C ILE A 93 16.62 7.04 -2.12
N PRO A 94 17.40 7.82 -2.91
CA PRO A 94 17.56 7.53 -4.33
C PRO A 94 18.24 6.21 -4.63
N PHE A 95 19.20 5.76 -3.80
CA PHE A 95 19.82 4.45 -3.96
C PHE A 95 18.78 3.31 -3.87
N LEU A 96 17.88 3.38 -2.89
CA LEU A 96 16.77 2.43 -2.76
C LEU A 96 15.83 2.49 -3.95
N GLU A 97 15.46 3.69 -4.40
CA GLU A 97 14.56 3.90 -5.53
C GLU A 97 15.15 3.39 -6.86
N ILE A 98 16.44 3.67 -7.11
CA ILE A 98 17.16 3.16 -8.30
C ILE A 98 17.27 1.64 -8.24
N GLY A 99 17.64 1.09 -7.09
CA GLY A 99 17.72 -0.36 -6.88
C GLY A 99 16.38 -1.04 -7.20
N TRP A 100 15.30 -0.57 -6.59
CA TRP A 100 13.94 -1.05 -6.87
C TRP A 100 13.56 -0.95 -8.35
N THR A 101 13.87 0.19 -8.99
CA THR A 101 13.54 0.45 -10.40
C THR A 101 14.27 -0.52 -11.34
N ILE A 102 15.57 -0.77 -11.11
CA ILE A 102 16.37 -1.71 -11.92
C ILE A 102 15.78 -3.13 -11.87
N PHE A 103 15.42 -3.60 -10.68
CA PHE A 103 14.84 -4.94 -10.54
C PHE A 103 13.39 -5.01 -11.07
N THR A 104 12.67 -3.89 -11.10
CA THR A 104 11.37 -3.78 -11.77
C THR A 104 11.50 -3.93 -13.28
N PHE A 105 12.52 -3.34 -13.90
CA PHE A 105 12.83 -3.58 -15.32
C PHE A 105 13.19 -5.05 -15.58
N ALA A 106 14.01 -5.65 -14.72
CA ALA A 106 14.35 -7.06 -14.83
C ALA A 106 13.11 -7.97 -14.74
N LEU A 107 12.07 -7.56 -14.01
CA LEU A 107 10.80 -8.29 -13.89
C LEU A 107 10.06 -8.39 -15.23
N ALA A 108 10.16 -7.36 -16.08
CA ALA A 108 9.58 -7.39 -17.42
C ALA A 108 10.24 -8.44 -18.34
N GLY A 109 11.51 -8.78 -18.08
CA GLY A 109 12.27 -9.80 -18.80
C GLY A 109 12.14 -11.22 -18.24
N ALA A 110 11.42 -11.41 -17.12
CA ALA A 110 11.33 -12.71 -16.47
C ALA A 110 10.59 -13.73 -17.34
N LYS A 111 11.18 -14.92 -17.52
CA LYS A 111 10.62 -16.02 -18.32
C LYS A 111 10.19 -17.22 -17.46
N SER A 112 10.56 -17.23 -16.18
CA SER A 112 10.27 -18.34 -15.26
C SER A 112 9.70 -17.85 -13.94
N TYR A 113 8.91 -18.72 -13.31
CA TYR A 113 8.35 -18.49 -11.97
C TYR A 113 9.45 -18.27 -10.91
N GLN A 114 10.55 -19.03 -10.99
CA GLN A 114 11.68 -18.91 -10.06
C GLN A 114 12.39 -17.56 -10.21
N ALA A 115 12.57 -17.07 -11.45
CA ALA A 115 13.12 -15.74 -11.70
C ALA A 115 12.20 -14.65 -11.12
N LEU A 116 10.88 -14.77 -11.28
CA LEU A 116 9.92 -13.84 -10.69
C LEU A 116 9.99 -13.81 -9.15
N LEU A 117 10.12 -14.97 -8.50
CA LEU A 117 10.28 -15.04 -7.05
C LEU A 117 11.54 -14.32 -6.58
N GLY A 118 12.69 -14.60 -7.20
CA GLY A 118 13.96 -14.00 -6.85
C GLY A 118 13.95 -12.48 -7.06
N LEU A 119 13.47 -12.02 -8.21
CA LEU A 119 13.37 -10.59 -8.52
C LEU A 119 12.42 -9.87 -7.56
N ARG A 120 11.28 -10.48 -7.20
CA ARG A 120 10.33 -9.90 -6.24
C ARG A 120 10.87 -9.79 -4.83
N PHE A 121 11.66 -10.77 -4.40
CA PHE A 121 12.36 -10.70 -3.13
C PHE A 121 13.33 -9.50 -3.09
N VAL A 122 14.12 -9.31 -4.15
CA VAL A 122 15.08 -8.20 -4.22
C VAL A 122 14.36 -6.84 -4.32
N VAL A 123 13.29 -6.75 -5.10
CA VAL A 123 12.42 -5.56 -5.12
C VAL A 123 11.95 -5.20 -3.70
N GLY A 124 11.41 -6.19 -2.96
CA GLY A 124 10.97 -5.96 -1.58
C GLY A 124 12.11 -5.52 -0.65
N LEU A 125 13.32 -6.03 -0.86
CA LEU A 125 14.50 -5.67 -0.07
C LEU A 125 14.87 -4.18 -0.21
N PHE A 126 14.83 -3.64 -1.43
CA PHE A 126 15.10 -2.22 -1.68
C PHE A 126 13.93 -1.32 -1.27
N GLU A 127 12.69 -1.75 -1.51
CA GLU A 127 11.50 -0.95 -1.17
C GLU A 127 11.32 -0.78 0.35
N ALA A 128 11.79 -1.76 1.15
CA ALA A 128 11.68 -1.79 2.61
C ALA A 128 12.09 -0.51 3.34
N GLY A 129 13.11 0.15 2.81
CA GLY A 129 13.75 1.29 3.44
C GLY A 129 13.14 2.64 3.10
N TYR A 130 12.35 2.71 2.03
CA TYR A 130 11.91 3.97 1.46
C TYR A 130 10.92 4.70 2.38
N TRP A 131 9.91 3.97 2.86
CA TRP A 131 8.87 4.51 3.75
C TRP A 131 9.42 5.07 5.07
N PRO A 132 10.21 4.30 5.85
CA PRO A 132 10.83 4.82 7.07
C PRO A 132 11.71 6.04 6.81
N ALA A 133 12.45 6.06 5.70
CA ALA A 133 13.32 7.17 5.35
C ALA A 133 12.56 8.47 5.07
N LEU A 134 11.44 8.41 4.35
CA LEU A 134 10.60 9.59 4.12
C LEU A 134 10.01 10.15 5.42
N TYR A 135 9.48 9.29 6.29
CA TYR A 135 8.95 9.71 7.58
C TYR A 135 10.04 10.23 8.52
N TYR A 136 11.25 9.69 8.43
CA TYR A 136 12.41 10.19 9.17
C TYR A 136 12.72 11.64 8.79
N ILE A 137 12.82 11.95 7.49
CA ILE A 137 13.06 13.32 7.01
C ILE A 137 11.93 14.26 7.39
N LEU A 138 10.67 13.89 7.13
CA LEU A 138 9.51 14.71 7.52
C LEU A 138 9.50 14.97 9.02
N GLY A 139 9.84 13.96 9.81
CA GLY A 139 10.05 14.05 11.24
C GLY A 139 11.14 15.07 11.59
N SER A 140 12.29 15.05 10.94
CA SER A 140 13.41 15.95 11.27
C SER A 140 13.16 17.41 10.89
N TRP A 141 12.36 17.70 9.85
CA TRP A 141 12.11 19.06 9.36
C TRP A 141 10.85 19.74 9.91
N TYR A 142 9.82 18.98 10.32
CA TYR A 142 8.52 19.55 10.69
C TYR A 142 8.19 19.39 12.18
N THR A 143 7.46 20.39 12.70
CA THR A 143 6.96 20.38 14.08
C THR A 143 5.71 19.50 14.21
N LYS A 144 5.38 19.06 15.44
CA LYS A 144 4.21 18.19 15.71
C LYS A 144 2.88 18.75 15.16
N ARG A 145 2.73 20.08 15.13
CA ARG A 145 1.51 20.75 14.64
C ARG A 145 1.40 20.79 13.11
N GLU A 146 2.49 20.57 12.39
CA GLU A 146 2.55 20.64 10.93
C GLU A 146 2.69 19.24 10.31
N LEU A 147 3.23 18.29 11.07
CA LEU A 147 3.54 16.94 10.62
C LEU A 147 2.29 16.20 10.13
N GLY A 148 1.12 16.44 10.72
CA GLY A 148 -0.15 15.85 10.29
C GLY A 148 -0.45 16.18 8.83
N LYS A 149 -0.54 17.47 8.50
CA LYS A 149 -0.72 17.99 7.12
C LYS A 149 0.29 17.44 6.13
N ARG A 150 1.58 17.40 6.49
CA ARG A 150 2.64 16.90 5.59
C ARG A 150 2.53 15.39 5.37
N ASN A 151 2.28 14.63 6.43
CA ASN A 151 2.04 13.18 6.33
C ASN A 151 0.77 12.89 5.50
N GLY A 152 -0.28 13.70 5.64
CA GLY A 152 -1.51 13.56 4.85
C GLY A 152 -1.29 13.76 3.34
N ILE A 153 -0.47 14.74 2.97
CA ILE A 153 -0.09 14.94 1.56
C ILE A 153 0.73 13.75 1.05
N LEU A 154 1.71 13.29 1.84
CA LEU A 154 2.52 12.12 1.45
C LEU A 154 1.67 10.86 1.30
N GLN A 155 0.75 10.61 2.24
CA GLN A 155 -0.15 9.47 2.20
C GLN A 155 -1.14 9.54 1.03
N SER A 156 -1.51 10.75 0.61
CA SER A 156 -2.39 10.94 -0.55
C SER A 156 -1.74 10.44 -1.83
N ALA A 157 -0.43 10.62 -1.99
CA ALA A 157 0.30 10.06 -3.13
C ALA A 157 0.20 8.52 -3.19
N VAL A 158 0.18 7.85 -2.03
CA VAL A 158 0.02 6.39 -1.93
C VAL A 158 -1.32 5.90 -2.41
N SER A 159 -2.37 6.66 -2.12
CA SER A 159 -3.72 6.33 -2.55
C SER A 159 -3.94 6.67 -4.03
N ILE A 160 -3.32 7.75 -4.51
CA ILE A 160 -3.40 8.19 -5.90
C ILE A 160 -2.61 7.27 -6.85
N GLY A 161 -1.46 6.73 -6.43
CA GLY A 161 -0.62 5.85 -7.26
C GLY A 161 -1.36 4.66 -7.90
N PRO A 162 -2.11 3.85 -7.13
CA PRO A 162 -2.93 2.77 -7.66
C PRO A 162 -3.99 3.19 -8.68
N ILE A 163 -4.52 4.42 -8.57
CA ILE A 163 -5.48 4.98 -9.53
C ILE A 163 -4.78 5.14 -10.89
N PHE A 164 -3.62 5.81 -10.90
CA PHE A 164 -2.81 5.97 -12.11
C PHE A 164 -2.36 4.63 -12.68
N SER A 165 -1.93 3.69 -11.84
CA SER A 165 -1.55 2.33 -12.24
C SER A 165 -2.69 1.57 -12.94
N GLY A 166 -3.93 1.68 -12.44
CA GLY A 166 -5.10 1.04 -13.05
C GLY A 166 -5.39 1.57 -14.45
N PHE A 167 -5.41 2.90 -14.61
CA PHE A 167 -5.62 3.54 -15.91
C PHE A 167 -4.46 3.29 -16.89
N LEU A 168 -3.23 3.37 -16.40
CA LEU A 168 -2.03 3.07 -17.19
C LEU A 168 -2.07 1.63 -17.71
N GLN A 169 -2.44 0.67 -16.85
CA GLN A 169 -2.59 -0.72 -17.27
C GLN A 169 -3.69 -0.89 -18.33
N ALA A 170 -4.86 -0.27 -18.14
CA ALA A 170 -5.94 -0.35 -19.12
C ALA A 170 -5.52 0.23 -20.48
N GLY A 171 -4.81 1.36 -20.48
CA GLY A 171 -4.26 1.99 -21.68
C GLY A 171 -3.21 1.12 -22.38
N ILE A 172 -2.25 0.56 -21.63
CA ILE A 172 -1.22 -0.33 -22.17
C ILE A 172 -1.84 -1.61 -22.74
N TYR A 173 -2.81 -2.19 -22.04
CA TYR A 173 -3.48 -3.41 -22.51
C TYR A 173 -4.23 -3.18 -23.83
N ASN A 174 -4.86 -2.02 -24.02
CA ASN A 174 -5.59 -1.72 -25.25
C ASN A 174 -4.69 -1.28 -26.42
N GLY A 175 -3.57 -0.59 -26.13
CA GLY A 175 -2.73 0.02 -27.17
C GLY A 175 -1.43 -0.73 -27.49
N LEU A 176 -0.86 -1.46 -26.53
CA LEU A 176 0.50 -2.02 -26.62
C LEU A 176 0.55 -3.54 -26.44
N ASN A 177 -0.59 -4.20 -26.19
CA ASN A 177 -0.63 -5.64 -26.04
C ASN A 177 -0.31 -6.34 -27.37
N GLY A 178 0.75 -7.16 -27.39
CA GLY A 178 1.27 -7.80 -28.60
C GLY A 178 2.20 -6.91 -29.44
N HIS A 179 2.38 -5.64 -29.06
CA HIS A 179 3.31 -4.75 -29.73
C HIS A 179 4.75 -5.18 -29.45
N ALA A 180 5.58 -5.25 -30.49
CA ALA A 180 6.94 -5.80 -30.45
C ALA A 180 7.04 -7.25 -29.90
N GLY A 181 5.95 -8.03 -29.97
CA GLY A 181 5.92 -9.41 -29.47
C GLY A 181 5.90 -9.54 -27.94
N LEU A 182 5.67 -8.44 -27.22
CA LEU A 182 5.57 -8.41 -25.76
C LEU A 182 4.12 -8.30 -25.31
N ALA A 183 3.75 -9.04 -24.27
CA ALA A 183 2.44 -8.92 -23.64
C ALA A 183 2.29 -7.60 -22.88
N GLY A 184 1.07 -7.09 -22.77
CA GLY A 184 0.77 -5.81 -22.12
C GLY A 184 1.29 -5.70 -20.68
N TRP A 185 1.35 -6.79 -19.92
CA TRP A 185 1.90 -6.77 -18.56
C TRP A 185 3.42 -6.56 -18.51
N ARG A 186 4.17 -6.99 -19.52
CA ARG A 186 5.63 -6.72 -19.61
C ARG A 186 5.87 -5.24 -19.88
N TRP A 187 5.06 -4.66 -20.79
CA TRP A 187 5.07 -3.23 -21.08
C TRP A 187 4.75 -2.39 -19.85
N LEU A 188 3.85 -2.84 -18.97
CA LEU A 188 3.57 -2.16 -17.69
C LEU A 188 4.82 -1.99 -16.85
N PHE A 189 5.59 -3.06 -16.63
CA PHE A 189 6.81 -3.00 -15.83
C PHE A 189 7.90 -2.13 -16.47
N ILE A 190 8.02 -2.16 -17.81
CA ILE A 190 8.96 -1.31 -18.55
C ILE A 190 8.59 0.17 -18.40
N ILE A 191 7.32 0.53 -18.65
CA ILE A 191 6.87 1.93 -18.60
C ILE A 191 6.95 2.46 -17.17
N ASN A 192 6.58 1.67 -16.16
CA ASN A 192 6.75 2.05 -14.76
C ASN A 192 8.22 2.35 -14.43
N GLY A 193 9.15 1.50 -14.87
CA GLY A 193 10.58 1.74 -14.66
C GLY A 193 11.09 3.01 -15.35
N ILE A 194 10.63 3.29 -16.58
CA ILE A 194 11.03 4.49 -17.35
C ILE A 194 10.57 5.77 -16.64
N ILE A 195 9.39 5.75 -16.02
CA ILE A 195 8.87 6.91 -15.29
C ILE A 195 9.59 7.07 -13.95
N SER A 196 9.88 5.97 -13.24
CA SER A 196 10.54 6.02 -11.93
C SER A 196 12.01 6.46 -12.00
N LEU A 197 12.75 6.08 -13.04
CA LEU A 197 14.19 6.35 -13.11
C LEU A 197 14.54 7.86 -13.10
N PRO A 198 13.92 8.73 -13.91
CA PRO A 198 14.12 10.18 -13.81
C PRO A 198 13.69 10.75 -12.47
N ILE A 199 12.60 10.24 -11.87
CA ILE A 199 12.13 10.69 -10.56
C ILE A 199 13.15 10.35 -9.47
N ALA A 200 13.77 9.17 -9.53
CA ALA A 200 14.83 8.77 -8.61
C ALA A 200 16.06 9.68 -8.74
N LEU A 201 16.45 10.03 -9.97
CA LEU A 201 17.54 10.99 -10.23
C LEU A 201 17.20 12.39 -9.72
N LEU A 202 15.97 12.86 -9.94
CA LEU A 202 15.50 14.14 -9.41
C LEU A 202 15.46 14.14 -7.88
N ALA A 203 15.09 13.02 -7.25
CA ALA A 203 15.11 12.88 -5.80
C ALA A 203 16.52 13.09 -5.24
N TYR A 204 17.57 12.62 -5.93
CA TYR A 204 18.96 12.86 -5.50
C TYR A 204 19.34 14.34 -5.46
N PHE A 205 18.85 15.16 -6.40
CA PHE A 205 19.13 16.59 -6.44
C PHE A 205 18.21 17.43 -5.56
N CYS A 206 16.95 17.01 -5.40
CA CYS A 206 15.91 17.80 -4.72
C CYS A 206 15.77 17.48 -3.22
N LEU A 207 16.16 16.29 -2.78
CA LEU A 207 15.84 15.82 -1.44
C LEU A 207 16.86 16.35 -0.42
N PRO A 208 16.41 17.12 0.60
CA PRO A 208 17.32 17.62 1.63
C PRO A 208 17.68 16.52 2.63
N ASP A 209 18.90 16.60 3.15
CA ASP A 209 19.28 15.86 4.36
C ASP A 209 18.58 16.38 5.60
N THR A 210 18.75 15.72 6.75
CA THR A 210 18.20 16.23 8.02
C THR A 210 18.80 17.60 8.36
N PRO A 211 18.08 18.48 9.08
CA PRO A 211 18.58 19.81 9.39
C PRO A 211 19.94 19.81 10.13
N GLY A 212 20.31 18.71 10.78
CA GLY A 212 21.61 18.56 11.44
C GLY A 212 22.78 18.37 10.48
N THR A 213 22.58 17.63 9.38
CA THR A 213 23.62 17.30 8.40
C THR A 213 23.44 18.01 7.05
N ALA A 214 22.33 18.71 6.85
CA ALA A 214 22.01 19.45 5.64
C ALA A 214 23.06 20.55 5.39
N LYS A 215 23.60 20.54 4.17
CA LYS A 215 24.44 21.61 3.64
C LYS A 215 23.59 22.56 2.80
N PRO A 216 23.97 23.84 2.67
CA PRO A 216 23.34 24.76 1.74
C PRO A 216 23.32 24.15 0.33
N ASN A 217 22.17 24.19 -0.31
CA ASN A 217 21.97 23.66 -1.66
C ASN A 217 21.07 24.63 -2.45
N TRP A 218 20.86 24.38 -3.75
CA TRP A 218 20.02 25.22 -4.62
C TRP A 218 18.57 25.44 -4.10
N LEU A 219 18.09 24.57 -3.21
CA LEU A 219 16.77 24.65 -2.57
C LEU A 219 16.76 25.31 -1.18
N PHE A 220 17.88 25.26 -0.44
CA PHE A 220 17.94 25.72 0.95
C PHE A 220 19.15 26.59 1.19
N THR A 221 18.89 27.83 1.61
CA THR A 221 19.94 28.77 2.02
C THR A 221 20.45 28.39 3.42
N GLU A 222 21.67 28.80 3.76
CA GLU A 222 22.22 28.62 5.11
C GLU A 222 21.28 29.18 6.20
N ARG A 223 20.67 30.34 5.94
CA ARG A 223 19.66 30.96 6.82
C ARG A 223 18.42 30.07 7.03
N ASP A 224 17.98 29.34 6.01
CA ASP A 224 16.81 28.46 6.10
C ASP A 224 17.12 27.24 6.97
N ILE A 225 18.34 26.71 6.85
CA ILE A 225 18.84 25.57 7.65
C ILE A 225 18.99 25.98 9.11
N GLU A 226 19.53 27.16 9.40
CA GLU A 226 19.63 27.70 10.76
C GLU A 226 18.25 27.90 11.40
N LEU A 227 17.31 28.48 10.66
CA LEU A 227 15.93 28.65 11.11
C LEU A 227 15.27 27.30 11.39
N ALA A 228 15.52 26.27 10.56
CA ALA A 228 15.03 24.92 10.82
C ALA A 228 15.64 24.35 12.12
N LYS A 229 16.96 24.45 12.31
CA LYS A 229 17.65 24.00 13.54
C LYS A 229 17.08 24.67 14.78
N GLU A 230 16.87 25.99 14.74
CA GLU A 230 16.33 26.75 15.86
C GLU A 230 14.90 26.31 16.20
N ARG A 231 14.04 26.14 15.19
CA ARG A 231 12.67 25.63 15.37
C ARG A 231 12.65 24.24 16.01
N MET A 232 13.55 23.36 15.60
CA MET A 232 13.65 22.01 16.16
C MET A 232 14.17 22.03 17.60
N ALA A 233 15.10 22.91 17.92
CA ALA A 233 15.60 23.12 19.28
C ALA A 233 14.49 23.62 20.23
N ARG A 234 13.64 24.55 19.78
CA ARG A 234 12.48 25.05 20.57
C ARG A 234 11.46 23.95 20.92
N VAL A 235 11.40 22.88 20.12
CA VAL A 235 10.49 21.73 20.35
C VAL A 235 11.14 20.66 21.23
N GLY A 236 12.41 20.82 21.61
CA GLY A 236 13.13 19.90 22.50
C GLY A 236 13.45 18.55 21.85
N ARG A 237 13.58 18.49 20.51
CA ARG A 237 14.04 17.28 19.83
C ARG A 237 15.53 17.11 20.08
N ALA A 238 15.92 15.98 20.66
CA ALA A 238 17.32 15.67 20.94
C ALA A 238 18.14 15.59 19.65
N PRO A 239 19.41 16.02 19.66
CA PRO A 239 20.28 15.94 18.49
C PRO A 239 20.47 14.50 18.02
N GLU A 240 20.53 14.32 16.70
CA GLU A 240 20.79 13.05 16.02
C GLU A 240 22.20 12.53 16.40
N GLY A 241 22.38 11.20 16.51
CA GLY A 241 23.72 10.59 16.64
C GLY A 241 24.12 9.96 17.99
N LYS A 242 23.19 9.70 18.92
CA LYS A 242 23.55 8.86 20.09
C LYS A 242 23.85 7.43 19.62
N PRO A 243 24.97 6.81 20.03
CA PRO A 243 25.31 5.45 19.62
C PRO A 243 24.24 4.47 20.12
N TYR A 244 23.75 3.63 19.20
CA TYR A 244 22.80 2.57 19.54
C TYR A 244 23.46 1.56 20.47
N THR A 245 23.12 1.62 21.74
CA THR A 245 23.43 0.54 22.68
C THR A 245 22.32 -0.51 22.57
N ALA A 246 22.64 -1.80 22.63
CA ALA A 246 21.64 -2.88 22.61
C ALA A 246 20.53 -2.67 23.67
N LYS A 247 20.90 -2.11 24.83
CA LYS A 247 19.97 -1.71 25.90
C LYS A 247 18.97 -0.62 25.48
N VAL A 248 19.40 0.33 24.66
CA VAL A 248 18.54 1.39 24.10
C VAL A 248 17.59 0.80 23.07
N ILE A 249 18.08 -0.06 22.17
CA ILE A 249 17.26 -0.77 21.19
C ILE A 249 16.18 -1.60 21.90
N LEU A 250 16.57 -2.44 22.87
CA LEU A 250 15.64 -3.30 23.60
C LEU A 250 14.64 -2.48 24.44
N GLY A 251 15.08 -1.35 25.00
CA GLY A 251 14.21 -0.40 25.71
C GLY A 251 13.15 0.24 24.80
N TYR A 252 13.46 0.49 23.52
CA TYR A 252 12.48 0.98 22.56
C TYR A 252 11.45 -0.09 22.20
N PHE A 253 11.85 -1.36 22.02
CA PHE A 253 10.92 -2.46 21.72
C PHE A 253 9.93 -2.75 22.85
N LEU A 254 10.36 -2.58 24.11
CA LEU A 254 9.52 -2.81 25.29
C LEU A 254 8.78 -1.57 25.79
N SER A 255 8.99 -0.41 25.15
CA SER A 255 8.26 0.81 25.52
C SER A 255 6.78 0.65 25.18
N TRP A 256 5.92 0.92 26.16
CA TRP A 256 4.46 0.84 25.97
C TRP A 256 3.96 1.67 24.78
N LYS A 257 4.63 2.80 24.47
CA LYS A 257 4.30 3.66 23.33
C LYS A 257 4.59 2.95 22.01
N THR A 258 5.73 2.27 21.90
CA THR A 258 6.13 1.51 20.72
C THR A 258 5.21 0.31 20.55
N VAL A 259 4.96 -0.46 21.61
CA VAL A 259 4.07 -1.63 21.56
C VAL A 259 2.66 -1.22 21.16
N LEU A 260 2.10 -0.17 21.77
CA LEU A 260 0.77 0.33 21.42
C LEU A 260 0.72 0.82 19.97
N PHE A 261 1.72 1.58 19.52
CA PHE A 261 1.82 2.05 18.14
C PHE A 261 1.90 0.86 17.16
N THR A 262 2.71 -0.15 17.46
CA THR A 262 2.82 -1.37 16.65
C THR A 262 1.50 -2.10 16.57
N ILE A 263 0.76 -2.25 17.67
CA ILE A 263 -0.55 -2.91 17.68
C ILE A 263 -1.55 -2.13 16.83
N ILE A 264 -1.66 -0.82 17.02
CA ILE A 264 -2.58 0.02 16.23
C ILE A 264 -2.24 -0.08 14.74
N PHE A 265 -0.95 0.01 14.41
CA PHE A 265 -0.49 -0.07 13.03
C PHE A 265 -0.63 -1.48 12.43
N MET A 266 -0.57 -2.54 13.23
CA MET A 266 -0.80 -3.92 12.79
C MET A 266 -2.29 -4.17 12.50
N VAL A 267 -3.20 -3.58 13.27
CA VAL A 267 -4.65 -3.73 13.08
C VAL A 267 -5.15 -2.90 11.89
N GLN A 268 -4.53 -1.75 11.64
CA GLN A 268 -4.98 -0.81 10.60
C GLN A 268 -5.06 -1.40 9.16
N PRO A 269 -4.12 -2.22 8.67
CA PRO A 269 -4.24 -2.93 7.39
C PRO A 269 -5.48 -3.80 7.27
N PHE A 270 -6.00 -4.37 8.36
CA PHE A 270 -7.25 -5.14 8.32
C PHE A 270 -8.45 -4.27 7.96
N GLY A 271 -8.39 -2.95 8.21
CA GLY A 271 -9.39 -2.01 7.72
C GLY A 271 -9.39 -1.80 6.20
N SER A 272 -8.39 -2.30 5.48
CA SER A 272 -8.28 -2.13 4.03
C SER A 272 -8.68 -3.33 3.18
N GLN A 273 -9.03 -4.46 3.80
CA GLN A 273 -9.34 -5.68 3.05
C GLN A 273 -10.53 -5.56 2.10
N PRO A 274 -11.62 -4.84 2.42
CA PRO A 274 -12.75 -4.73 1.51
C PRO A 274 -12.37 -4.18 0.12
N ALA A 275 -11.35 -3.34 0.03
CA ALA A 275 -10.88 -2.79 -1.25
C ALA A 275 -10.34 -3.88 -2.19
N THR A 276 -9.56 -4.82 -1.65
CA THR A 276 -9.05 -5.95 -2.43
C THR A 276 -10.17 -6.90 -2.83
N SER A 277 -11.16 -7.12 -1.96
CA SER A 277 -12.33 -7.93 -2.23
C SER A 277 -13.15 -7.38 -3.39
N PHE A 278 -13.17 -6.05 -3.59
CA PHE A 278 -13.98 -5.40 -4.60
C PHE A 278 -13.58 -5.80 -6.03
N VAL A 279 -12.28 -5.88 -6.33
CA VAL A 279 -11.75 -6.33 -7.63
C VAL A 279 -12.21 -7.77 -7.92
N PHE A 280 -12.08 -8.66 -6.93
CA PHE A 280 -12.48 -10.05 -7.07
C PHE A 280 -13.99 -10.22 -7.19
N TRP A 281 -14.76 -9.42 -6.45
CA TRP A 281 -16.22 -9.40 -6.53
C TRP A 281 -16.70 -9.01 -7.93
N LEU A 282 -16.09 -8.00 -8.57
CA LEU A 282 -16.39 -7.65 -9.98
C LEU A 282 -16.04 -8.79 -10.94
N LYS A 283 -14.88 -9.42 -10.76
CA LYS A 283 -14.46 -10.56 -11.58
C LYS A 283 -15.38 -11.77 -11.41
N ALA A 284 -15.91 -12.02 -10.21
CA ALA A 284 -16.80 -13.13 -9.93
C ALA A 284 -18.14 -13.07 -10.70
N HIS A 285 -18.55 -11.89 -11.16
CA HIS A 285 -19.73 -11.73 -12.02
C HIS A 285 -19.48 -12.24 -13.46
N ASN A 286 -18.22 -12.33 -13.89
CA ASN A 286 -17.87 -12.88 -15.20
C ASN A 286 -17.75 -14.41 -15.11
N LYS A 287 -18.83 -15.13 -15.46
CA LYS A 287 -18.82 -16.60 -15.55
C LYS A 287 -18.19 -17.04 -16.87
N LYS A 288 -17.40 -18.13 -16.82
CA LYS A 288 -16.85 -18.76 -18.04
C LYS A 288 -17.98 -19.27 -18.92
N GLY A 289 -17.98 -18.90 -20.21
CA GLY A 289 -18.97 -19.34 -21.20
C GLY A 289 -20.14 -18.36 -21.43
N HIS A 290 -20.22 -17.26 -20.70
CA HIS A 290 -21.19 -16.19 -20.91
C HIS A 290 -20.50 -14.91 -21.38
N PRO A 291 -21.21 -13.99 -22.08
CA PRO A 291 -20.67 -12.67 -22.37
C PRO A 291 -20.26 -11.98 -21.05
N PRO A 292 -19.10 -11.31 -21.01
CA PRO A 292 -18.61 -10.66 -19.81
C PRO A 292 -19.59 -9.56 -19.36
N VAL A 293 -19.99 -9.59 -18.09
CA VAL A 293 -20.84 -8.57 -17.47
C VAL A 293 -20.03 -7.30 -17.23
N TYR A 294 -18.77 -7.44 -16.82
CA TYR A 294 -17.83 -6.35 -16.65
C TYR A 294 -16.62 -6.52 -17.57
N THR A 295 -16.21 -5.44 -18.22
CA THR A 295 -14.98 -5.45 -19.04
C THR A 295 -13.74 -5.48 -18.15
N VAL A 296 -12.60 -5.91 -18.70
CA VAL A 296 -11.32 -5.89 -17.99
C VAL A 296 -10.95 -4.46 -17.54
N ALA A 297 -11.30 -3.44 -18.34
CA ALA A 297 -11.16 -2.04 -17.96
C ALA A 297 -12.01 -1.69 -16.74
N GLN A 298 -13.30 -2.02 -16.74
CA GLN A 298 -14.20 -1.74 -15.59
C GLN A 298 -13.76 -2.44 -14.30
N ILE A 299 -13.25 -3.67 -14.39
CA ILE A 299 -12.73 -4.42 -13.24
C ILE A 299 -11.53 -3.69 -12.60
N ASN A 300 -10.70 -3.03 -13.40
CA ASN A 300 -9.54 -2.29 -12.92
C ASN A 300 -9.89 -0.85 -12.51
N GLU A 301 -10.87 -0.21 -13.16
CA GLU A 301 -11.24 1.19 -12.95
C GLU A 301 -12.17 1.39 -11.76
N TYR A 302 -13.21 0.56 -11.56
CA TYR A 302 -14.18 0.78 -10.47
C TYR A 302 -13.56 0.73 -9.06
N PRO A 303 -12.62 -0.19 -8.75
CA PRO A 303 -11.94 -0.20 -7.47
C PRO A 303 -11.09 1.06 -7.21
N THR A 304 -10.73 1.83 -8.25
CA THR A 304 -10.01 3.09 -8.04
C THR A 304 -10.84 4.15 -7.30
N LEU A 305 -12.18 4.04 -7.33
CA LEU A 305 -13.08 4.92 -6.57
C LEU A 305 -12.86 4.81 -5.06
N TYR A 306 -12.53 3.62 -4.55
CA TYR A 306 -12.14 3.45 -3.14
C TYR A 306 -10.90 4.27 -2.80
N ASN A 307 -9.89 4.25 -3.67
CA ASN A 307 -8.64 4.99 -3.46
C ASN A 307 -8.88 6.50 -3.55
N ALA A 308 -9.74 6.94 -4.48
CA ALA A 308 -10.12 8.34 -4.61
C ALA A 308 -10.84 8.84 -3.35
N PHE A 309 -11.84 8.08 -2.87
CA PHE A 309 -12.54 8.38 -1.62
C PHE A 309 -11.57 8.44 -0.43
N THR A 310 -10.71 7.44 -0.28
CA THR A 310 -9.70 7.36 0.78
C THR A 310 -8.77 8.59 0.76
N THR A 311 -8.37 9.04 -0.43
CA THR A 311 -7.51 10.23 -0.60
C THR A 311 -8.21 11.49 -0.11
N VAL A 312 -9.40 11.77 -0.63
CA VAL A 312 -10.17 12.97 -0.30
C VAL A 312 -10.50 12.99 1.19
N TYR A 313 -10.98 11.87 1.74
CA TYR A 313 -11.32 11.78 3.15
C TYR A 313 -10.10 11.91 4.05
N SER A 314 -8.96 11.29 3.71
CA SER A 314 -7.72 11.43 4.48
C SER A 314 -7.22 12.89 4.55
N LEU A 315 -7.26 13.62 3.42
CA LEU A 315 -6.93 15.04 3.40
C LEU A 315 -7.90 15.86 4.27
N LEU A 316 -9.21 15.61 4.20
CA LEU A 316 -10.18 16.29 5.05
C LEU A 316 -9.90 16.03 6.54
N CYS A 317 -9.69 14.77 6.93
CA CYS A 317 -9.35 14.38 8.29
C CYS A 317 -8.11 15.12 8.81
N VAL A 318 -7.07 15.20 8.00
CA VAL A 318 -5.81 15.84 8.37
C VAL A 318 -5.97 17.36 8.51
N TRP A 319 -6.72 18.01 7.63
CA TRP A 319 -6.95 19.46 7.69
C TRP A 319 -7.84 19.84 8.88
N ILE A 320 -8.86 19.02 9.19
CA ILE A 320 -9.74 19.23 10.36
C ILE A 320 -8.96 19.01 11.67
N SER A 321 -8.08 18.01 11.72
CA SER A 321 -7.22 17.74 12.88
C SER A 321 -6.30 18.92 13.19
N ASP A 322 -5.55 19.37 12.19
CA ASP A 322 -4.47 20.34 12.40
C ASP A 322 -4.98 21.79 12.40
N GLY A 323 -6.15 22.08 11.79
CA GLY A 323 -6.79 23.40 11.82
C GLY A 323 -7.76 23.55 13.01
N PRO A 324 -9.06 23.25 12.82
CA PRO A 324 -10.10 23.40 13.85
C PRO A 324 -9.77 22.76 15.20
N LEU A 325 -9.19 21.55 15.21
CA LEU A 325 -8.90 20.81 16.44
C LEU A 325 -7.54 21.15 17.07
N ARG A 326 -6.83 22.17 16.55
CA ARG A 326 -5.53 22.67 17.06
C ARG A 326 -4.47 21.55 17.24
N GLY A 327 -4.52 20.52 16.39
CA GLY A 327 -3.61 19.37 16.42
C GLY A 327 -4.07 18.21 17.31
N ARG A 328 -5.32 18.21 17.80
CA ARG A 328 -5.92 17.04 18.48
C ARG A 328 -6.37 16.02 17.44
N ARG A 329 -5.57 14.93 17.31
CA ARG A 329 -5.78 13.88 16.29
C ARG A 329 -6.79 12.81 16.70
N TRP A 330 -6.89 12.52 18.01
CA TRP A 330 -7.70 11.43 18.54
C TRP A 330 -9.20 11.47 18.18
N PRO A 331 -9.91 12.62 18.11
CA PRO A 331 -11.35 12.61 17.84
C PRO A 331 -11.68 12.10 16.44
N ILE A 332 -10.87 12.49 15.46
CA ILE A 332 -11.06 12.10 14.06
C ILE A 332 -10.72 10.63 13.86
N ILE A 333 -9.70 10.13 14.55
CA ILE A 333 -9.34 8.71 14.53
C ILE A 333 -10.51 7.87 15.08
N ILE A 334 -11.10 8.27 16.21
CA ILE A 334 -12.25 7.55 16.78
C ILE A 334 -13.45 7.60 15.84
N PHE A 335 -13.81 8.78 15.33
CA PHE A 335 -14.94 8.93 14.41
C PHE A 335 -14.78 8.05 13.16
N SER A 336 -13.60 8.08 12.53
CA SER A 336 -13.34 7.31 11.31
C SER A 336 -13.40 5.80 11.54
N ASN A 337 -12.90 5.33 12.69
CA ASN A 337 -12.99 3.92 13.06
C ASN A 337 -14.42 3.49 13.39
N LEU A 338 -15.23 4.34 14.04
CA LEU A 338 -16.65 4.06 14.26
C LEU A 338 -17.42 3.94 12.93
N MET A 339 -17.15 4.85 11.99
CA MET A 339 -17.75 4.75 10.65
C MET A 339 -17.30 3.49 9.91
N ALA A 340 -16.03 3.08 10.05
CA ALA A 340 -15.56 1.83 9.47
C ALA A 340 -16.30 0.61 10.03
N ILE A 341 -16.56 0.55 11.35
CA ILE A 341 -17.34 -0.53 11.97
C ILE A 341 -18.75 -0.60 11.38
N VAL A 342 -19.42 0.55 11.21
CA VAL A 342 -20.76 0.61 10.61
C VAL A 342 -20.73 0.06 9.17
N VAL A 343 -19.78 0.53 8.35
CA VAL A 343 -19.68 0.11 6.94
C VAL A 343 -19.34 -1.38 6.82
N PHE A 344 -18.45 -1.92 7.66
CA PHE A 344 -18.11 -3.34 7.63
C PHE A 344 -19.28 -4.22 8.08
N THR A 345 -20.04 -3.76 9.07
CA THR A 345 -21.27 -4.45 9.50
C THR A 345 -22.29 -4.49 8.36
N LEU A 346 -22.48 -3.37 7.65
CA LEU A 346 -23.36 -3.32 6.48
C LEU A 346 -22.87 -4.23 5.34
N LEU A 347 -21.56 -4.30 5.08
CA LEU A 347 -20.99 -5.22 4.10
C LEU A 347 -21.20 -6.70 4.45
N ALA A 348 -21.18 -7.03 5.75
CA ALA A 348 -21.41 -8.38 6.24
C ALA A 348 -22.88 -8.81 6.10
N VAL A 349 -23.82 -7.90 6.35
CA VAL A 349 -25.27 -8.18 6.27
C VAL A 349 -25.78 -8.17 4.83
N THR A 350 -25.19 -7.37 3.95
CA THR A 350 -25.62 -7.26 2.55
C THR A 350 -25.29 -8.55 1.79
N PRO A 351 -26.20 -9.10 0.96
CA PRO A 351 -25.93 -10.30 0.16
C PRO A 351 -24.75 -10.10 -0.81
N VAL A 352 -23.99 -11.18 -1.05
CA VAL A 352 -22.76 -11.16 -1.88
C VAL A 352 -23.08 -10.86 -3.33
N PHE A 353 -24.06 -11.55 -3.92
CA PHE A 353 -24.51 -11.31 -5.28
C PHE A 353 -25.83 -10.56 -5.24
N GLY A 354 -25.73 -9.23 -5.28
CA GLY A 354 -26.87 -8.31 -5.34
C GLY A 354 -26.61 -7.21 -6.37
N PRO A 355 -27.56 -6.29 -6.58
CA PRO A 355 -27.38 -5.20 -7.53
C PRO A 355 -26.17 -4.34 -7.17
N PHE A 356 -25.44 -3.87 -8.18
CA PHE A 356 -24.22 -3.07 -8.02
C PHE A 356 -24.42 -1.87 -7.09
N SER A 357 -25.59 -1.23 -7.15
CA SER A 357 -25.99 -0.08 -6.35
C SER A 357 -25.97 -0.30 -4.83
N HIS A 358 -26.09 -1.53 -4.34
CA HIS A 358 -26.17 -1.79 -2.90
C HIS A 358 -24.79 -2.08 -2.28
N ARG A 359 -23.95 -2.85 -2.98
CA ARG A 359 -22.67 -3.33 -2.42
C ARG A 359 -21.46 -2.49 -2.86
N ALA A 360 -21.47 -1.95 -4.08
CA ALA A 360 -20.35 -1.17 -4.59
C ALA A 360 -20.10 0.13 -3.80
N PRO A 361 -21.12 0.92 -3.39
CA PRO A 361 -20.89 2.10 -2.55
C PRO A 361 -20.28 1.75 -1.20
N LEU A 362 -20.67 0.61 -0.60
CA LEU A 362 -20.11 0.17 0.67
C LEU A 362 -18.63 -0.22 0.54
N TYR A 363 -18.23 -0.83 -0.58
CA TYR A 363 -16.82 -1.05 -0.86
C TYR A 363 -16.04 0.26 -1.02
N ILE A 364 -16.60 1.28 -1.66
CA ILE A 364 -15.95 2.59 -1.81
C ILE A 364 -15.78 3.28 -0.45
N VAL A 365 -16.86 3.32 0.35
CA VAL A 365 -16.91 4.04 1.63
C VAL A 365 -16.16 3.29 2.75
N SER A 366 -15.82 2.01 2.54
CA SER A 366 -14.95 1.23 3.44
C SER A 366 -13.57 1.87 3.69
N GLY A 367 -13.17 2.88 2.89
CA GLY A 367 -11.94 3.65 3.04
C GLY A 367 -11.82 4.49 4.32
N PHE A 368 -12.90 4.66 5.09
CA PHE A 368 -12.91 5.43 6.33
C PHE A 368 -11.81 5.01 7.32
N GLY A 369 -11.63 3.70 7.57
CA GLY A 369 -10.66 3.22 8.56
C GLY A 369 -9.20 3.47 8.17
N VAL A 370 -8.88 3.40 6.87
CA VAL A 370 -7.51 3.52 6.34
C VAL A 370 -7.09 4.97 6.20
N SER A 371 -8.04 5.88 6.04
CA SER A 371 -7.77 7.30 5.82
C SER A 371 -7.10 7.99 7.01
N CYS A 372 -7.09 7.35 8.19
CA CYS A 372 -6.44 7.85 9.41
C CYS A 372 -4.98 7.43 9.60
N VAL A 373 -4.38 6.66 8.68
CA VAL A 373 -2.94 6.30 8.71
C VAL A 373 -2.02 7.52 8.95
N PRO A 374 -2.14 8.64 8.20
CA PRO A 374 -1.20 9.75 8.36
C PRO A 374 -1.37 10.49 9.69
N LEU A 375 -2.58 10.48 10.27
CA LEU A 375 -2.84 11.02 11.61
C LEU A 375 -2.25 10.15 12.72
N THR A 376 -2.16 8.83 12.49
CA THR A 376 -1.59 7.87 13.43
C THR A 376 -0.06 7.96 13.43
N MET A 377 0.54 8.21 12.26
CA MET A 377 1.99 8.32 12.08
C MET A 377 2.58 9.69 12.42
N ALA A 378 1.77 10.75 12.41
CA ALA A 378 2.18 12.08 12.86
C ALA A 378 2.27 12.12 14.38
#